data_AF-A0AA36CSV8-F1
#
_entry.id   AF-A0AA36CSV8-F1
#
_cell.length_a   1.000
_cell.length_b   1.000
_cell.length_c   1.000
_cell.angle_alpha   90.00
_cell.angle_beta   90.00
_cell.angle_gamma   90.00
#
_symmetry.space_group_name_H-M   'P 1'
#
loop_
_entity.id
_entity.type
_entity.pdbx_description
1 polymer ?
#
loop_
_entity_poly.entity_id
_entity_poly.type
_entity_poly.pdbx_seq_one_letter_code
_entity_poly.pdbx_strand_id
1 'polypeptide(L)'
;MEVDPAAQGVETAPATDSEKNRGANKSGRWWKEPKKPVNTLNKNKRLHSTWEKKMNERDKKAAAKLLQDGIREKISQEKQDKVARKKEQEERRKENERKAEIVQVIRKTEKLKRLKKKQLRKVEKRDIN
;
A
#
# COMPACT_ATOMS: atom_id res chain seq x y z
N MET A 1 -0.91 24.94 -13.52
CA MET A 1 -0.26 26.18 -13.06
C MET A 1 0.12 25.94 -11.62
N GLU A 2 1.25 25.28 -11.40
CA GLU A 2 1.89 25.14 -10.09
C GLU A 2 3.36 24.89 -10.40
N VAL A 3 4.17 25.81 -9.92
CA VAL A 3 5.58 26.04 -10.27
C VAL A 3 6.45 25.22 -9.34
N ASP A 4 7.29 24.35 -9.89
CA ASP A 4 8.41 23.72 -9.18
C ASP A 4 9.41 24.80 -8.72
N PRO A 5 9.73 24.93 -7.42
CA PRO A 5 10.81 25.79 -6.98
C PRO A 5 11.96 24.92 -6.45
N ALA A 6 12.77 24.39 -7.36
CA ALA A 6 14.02 23.73 -6.98
C ALA A 6 15.14 23.96 -7.99
N ALA A 7 15.23 25.17 -8.55
CA ALA A 7 16.50 25.72 -8.99
C ALA A 7 17.26 26.18 -7.73
N GLN A 8 17.84 25.22 -6.98
CA GLN A 8 18.85 25.57 -5.99
C GLN A 8 20.06 26.10 -6.76
N GLY A 9 20.25 27.41 -6.68
CA GLY A 9 21.45 28.06 -7.16
C GLY A 9 22.66 27.33 -6.61
N VAL A 10 23.55 26.92 -7.50
CA VAL A 10 24.88 26.48 -7.14
C VAL A 10 25.58 27.73 -6.64
N GLU A 11 25.44 28.03 -5.35
CA GLU A 11 26.24 29.03 -4.66
C GLU A 11 27.70 28.54 -4.70
N THR A 12 28.43 28.98 -5.71
CA THR A 12 29.88 28.86 -5.74
C THR A 12 30.41 29.62 -4.52
N ALA A 13 30.98 28.89 -3.56
CA ALA A 13 31.57 29.46 -2.36
C ALA A 13 32.47 30.66 -2.70
N PRO A 14 32.46 31.74 -1.90
CA PRO A 14 33.27 32.92 -2.19
C PRO A 14 34.74 32.53 -2.23
N ALA A 15 35.41 32.85 -3.35
CA ALA A 15 36.84 32.68 -3.52
C ALA A 15 37.57 33.29 -2.32
N THR A 16 38.48 32.52 -1.73
CA THR A 16 39.23 32.95 -0.55
C THR A 16 40.11 34.16 -0.90
N ASP A 17 40.38 35.05 0.05
CA ASP A 17 41.09 36.33 -0.20
C ASP A 17 42.44 36.16 -0.92
N SER A 18 43.06 34.97 -0.78
CA SER A 18 44.28 34.55 -1.47
C SER A 18 44.14 34.35 -2.99
N GLU A 19 42.94 34.05 -3.50
CA GLU A 19 42.65 33.87 -4.93
C GLU A 19 42.33 35.19 -5.62
N LYS A 20 41.72 36.13 -4.90
CA LYS A 20 41.38 37.47 -5.40
C LYS A 20 42.60 38.33 -5.77
N ASN A 21 43.77 38.05 -5.20
CA ASN A 21 44.98 38.85 -5.37
C ASN A 21 45.98 38.28 -6.40
N ARG A 22 45.55 37.34 -7.26
CA ARG A 22 46.39 36.83 -8.35
C ARG A 22 46.07 37.57 -9.64
N GLY A 23 46.92 38.53 -10.02
CA GLY A 23 46.81 39.22 -11.31
C GLY A 23 47.02 38.29 -12.51
N ALA A 24 46.66 38.76 -13.71
CA ALA A 24 46.89 38.04 -14.95
C ALA A 24 48.40 37.95 -15.28
N ASN A 25 48.85 36.80 -15.77
CA ASN A 25 50.24 36.60 -16.18
C ASN A 25 50.54 37.38 -17.47
N LYS A 26 51.76 37.92 -17.60
CA LYS A 26 52.15 38.67 -18.81
C LYS A 26 52.36 37.78 -20.04
N SER A 27 52.56 36.47 -19.86
CA SER A 27 52.95 35.53 -20.93
C SER A 27 51.85 34.57 -21.38
N GLY A 28 50.63 34.66 -20.85
CA GLY A 28 49.51 33.76 -21.18
C GLY A 28 49.65 32.32 -20.69
N ARG A 29 50.77 31.97 -20.03
CA ARG A 29 51.02 30.63 -19.47
C ARG A 29 50.48 30.50 -18.06
N TRP A 30 49.37 29.77 -17.89
CA TRP A 30 48.71 29.53 -16.61
C TRP A 30 49.70 29.15 -15.49
N TRP A 31 49.60 29.82 -14.34
CA TRP A 31 50.39 29.46 -13.16
C TRP A 31 49.85 28.16 -12.56
N LYS A 32 50.74 27.37 -11.92
CA LYS A 32 50.33 26.20 -11.13
C LYS A 32 49.37 26.67 -10.02
N GLU A 33 48.25 26.00 -9.86
CA GLU A 33 47.32 26.27 -8.76
C GLU A 33 48.01 25.99 -7.41
N PRO A 34 47.74 26.80 -6.38
CA PRO A 34 48.25 26.53 -5.05
C PRO A 34 47.74 25.17 -4.58
N LYS A 35 48.65 24.26 -4.23
CA LYS A 35 48.26 23.01 -3.58
C LYS A 35 47.64 23.34 -2.22
N LYS A 36 46.48 22.76 -1.92
CA LYS A 36 45.90 22.84 -0.57
C LYS A 36 46.92 22.30 0.44
N PRO A 37 47.12 22.96 1.60
CA PRO A 37 48.03 22.44 2.61
C PRO A 37 47.53 21.07 3.09
N VAL A 38 48.44 20.12 3.23
CA VAL A 38 48.15 18.75 3.69
C VAL A 38 47.56 18.68 5.11
N ASN A 39 47.52 19.80 5.83
CA ASN A 39 47.00 19.93 7.19
C ASN A 39 45.60 20.57 7.28
N THR A 40 44.77 20.47 6.24
CA THR A 40 43.34 20.78 6.40
C THR A 40 42.69 19.74 7.32
N LEU A 41 42.47 20.11 8.59
CA LEU A 41 41.72 19.32 9.56
C LEU A 41 40.27 19.16 9.08
N ASN A 42 39.97 18.04 8.44
CA ASN A 42 38.60 17.66 8.14
C ASN A 42 37.87 17.41 9.47
N LYS A 43 37.06 18.36 9.91
CA LYS A 43 36.17 18.18 11.07
C LYS A 43 35.13 17.13 10.71
N ASN A 44 35.44 15.87 11.04
CA ASN A 44 34.53 14.76 10.80
C ASN A 44 33.19 15.04 11.50
N LYS A 45 32.09 14.74 10.82
CA LYS A 45 30.76 14.80 11.43
C LYS A 45 30.75 13.88 12.64
N ARG A 46 30.10 14.31 13.73
CA ARG A 46 29.95 13.50 14.94
C ARG A 46 29.34 12.13 14.57
N LEU A 47 29.94 11.04 15.06
CA LEU A 47 29.44 9.67 14.80
C LEU A 47 28.02 9.46 15.34
N HIS A 48 27.63 10.23 16.36
CA HIS A 48 26.31 10.13 16.99
C HIS A 48 25.38 11.25 16.53
N SER A 49 24.12 10.89 16.28
CA SER A 49 23.04 11.84 16.07
C SER A 49 22.67 12.56 17.37
N THR A 50 22.26 13.83 17.24
CA THR A 50 21.71 14.61 18.35
C THR A 50 20.37 14.02 18.80
N TRP A 51 19.99 14.25 20.06
CA TRP A 51 18.71 13.80 20.61
C TRP A 51 17.52 14.26 19.78
N GLU A 52 17.52 15.53 19.38
CA GLU A 52 16.48 16.11 18.51
C GLU A 52 16.31 15.35 17.19
N LYS A 53 17.43 14.95 16.54
CA LYS A 53 17.36 14.13 15.32
C LYS A 53 16.73 12.77 15.58
N LYS A 54 17.07 12.14 16.71
CA LYS A 54 16.48 10.84 17.11
C LYS A 54 14.98 10.97 17.39
N MET A 55 14.54 12.06 18.02
CA MET A 55 13.12 12.34 18.23
C MET A 55 12.38 12.53 16.91
N ASN A 56 12.91 13.38 16.03
CA ASN A 56 12.32 13.59 14.71
C ASN A 56 12.23 12.29 13.89
N GLU A 57 13.23 11.42 13.96
CA GLU A 57 13.18 10.10 13.31
C GLU A 57 12.12 9.18 13.92
N ARG A 58 11.95 9.22 15.24
CA ARG A 58 10.91 8.44 15.94
C ARG A 58 9.52 8.92 15.53
N ASP A 59 9.30 10.23 15.47
CA ASP A 59 8.01 10.82 15.10
C ASP A 59 7.67 10.50 13.64
N LYS A 60 8.65 10.59 12.73
CA LYS A 60 8.49 10.17 11.33
C LYS A 60 8.11 8.69 11.21
N LYS A 61 8.77 7.82 11.97
CA LYS A 61 8.45 6.38 11.99
C LYS A 61 7.05 6.11 12.55
N ALA A 62 6.65 6.82 13.60
CA ALA A 62 5.32 6.70 14.19
C ALA A 62 4.24 7.12 13.18
N ALA A 63 4.42 8.27 12.51
CA ALA A 63 3.51 8.74 11.46
C ALA A 63 3.40 7.75 10.29
N ALA A 64 4.54 7.23 9.80
CA ALA A 64 4.55 6.24 8.73
C ALA A 64 3.82 4.95 9.11
N LYS A 65 4.00 4.48 10.35
CA LYS A 65 3.30 3.30 10.86
C LYS A 65 1.79 3.51 10.94
N LEU A 66 1.36 4.66 11.45
CA LEU A 66 -0.07 5.03 11.52
C LEU A 66 -0.73 5.02 10.14
N LEU A 67 -0.06 5.55 9.13
CA LEU A 67 -0.52 5.51 7.75
C LEU A 67 -0.59 4.08 7.21
N GLN A 68 0.44 3.26 7.47
CA GLN A 68 0.49 1.87 7.04
C GLN A 68 -0.64 1.04 7.67
N ASP A 69 -0.89 1.21 8.96
CA ASP A 69 -1.92 0.48 9.68
C ASP A 69 -3.32 0.91 9.18
N GLY A 70 -3.55 2.21 8.94
CA GLY A 70 -4.79 2.69 8.31
C GLY A 70 -5.04 2.11 6.91
N ILE A 71 -4.00 1.92 6.10
CA ILE A 71 -4.13 1.25 4.78
C ILE A 71 -4.49 -0.23 4.95
N ARG A 72 -3.85 -0.94 5.88
CA ARG A 72 -4.13 -2.35 6.14
C ARG A 72 -5.56 -2.57 6.64
N GLU A 73 -6.03 -1.72 7.54
CA GLU A 73 -7.39 -1.77 8.08
C GLU A 73 -8.43 -1.60 6.97
N LYS A 74 -8.27 -0.60 6.09
CA LYS A 74 -9.16 -0.40 4.93
C LYS A 74 -9.21 -1.63 4.03
N ILE A 75 -8.06 -2.19 3.68
CA ILE A 75 -7.98 -3.40 2.84
C ILE A 75 -8.66 -4.59 3.55
N SER A 76 -8.48 -4.73 4.86
CA SER A 76 -9.10 -5.80 5.64
C SER A 76 -10.62 -5.65 5.69
N GLN A 77 -11.12 -4.45 5.94
CA GLN A 77 -12.55 -4.13 5.95
C GLN A 77 -13.18 -4.43 4.58
N GLU A 78 -12.59 -3.96 3.49
CA GLU A 78 -13.11 -4.24 2.14
C GLU A 78 -13.17 -5.75 1.82
N LYS A 79 -12.20 -6.53 2.31
CA LYS A 79 -12.20 -7.99 2.13
C LYS A 79 -13.31 -8.64 2.97
N GLN A 80 -13.47 -8.22 4.22
CA GLN A 80 -14.52 -8.72 5.10
C GLN A 80 -15.91 -8.41 4.54
N ASP A 81 -16.13 -7.20 4.02
CA ASP A 81 -17.40 -6.80 3.40
C ASP A 81 -17.70 -7.62 2.14
N LYS A 82 -16.70 -7.87 1.30
CA LYS A 82 -16.85 -8.73 0.12
C LYS A 82 -17.22 -10.16 0.51
N VAL A 83 -16.64 -10.69 1.58
CA VAL A 83 -16.94 -12.04 2.09
C VAL A 83 -18.34 -12.08 2.70
N ALA A 84 -18.73 -11.09 3.50
CA ALA A 84 -20.06 -10.98 4.08
C ALA A 84 -21.13 -10.91 3.00
N ARG A 85 -20.95 -10.06 1.99
CA ARG A 85 -21.86 -9.96 0.84
C ARG A 85 -21.99 -11.27 0.06
N LYS A 86 -20.89 -12.01 -0.13
CA LYS A 86 -20.94 -13.32 -0.79
C LYS A 86 -21.71 -14.34 0.04
N LYS A 87 -21.47 -14.40 1.35
CA LYS A 87 -22.20 -15.29 2.27
C LYS A 87 -23.70 -15.01 2.25
N GLU A 88 -24.09 -13.74 2.34
CA GLU A 88 -25.50 -13.34 2.26
C GLU A 88 -26.14 -13.73 0.91
N GLN A 89 -25.42 -13.52 -0.20
CA GLN A 89 -25.90 -13.94 -1.52
C GLN A 89 -26.05 -15.47 -1.63
N GLU A 90 -25.12 -16.24 -1.07
CA GLU A 90 -25.19 -17.70 -1.04
C GLU A 90 -26.35 -18.19 -0.17
N GLU A 91 -26.59 -17.57 0.98
CA GLU A 91 -27.74 -17.87 1.85
C GLU A 91 -29.04 -17.57 1.13
N ARG A 92 -29.16 -16.38 0.53
CA ARG A 92 -30.33 -16.01 -0.27
C ARG A 92 -30.55 -16.96 -1.46
N ARG A 93 -29.46 -17.42 -2.09
CA ARG A 93 -29.54 -18.40 -3.18
C ARG A 93 -30.05 -19.75 -2.66
N LYS A 94 -29.53 -20.24 -1.53
CA LYS A 94 -30.00 -21.50 -0.91
C LYS A 94 -31.47 -21.41 -0.50
N GLU A 95 -31.90 -20.28 0.05
CA GLU A 95 -33.31 -20.05 0.39
C GLU A 95 -34.19 -19.97 -0.86
N ASN A 96 -33.73 -19.29 -1.91
CA ASN A 96 -34.45 -19.23 -3.17
C ASN A 96 -34.52 -20.59 -3.85
N GLU A 97 -33.46 -21.41 -3.79
CA GLU A 97 -33.46 -22.79 -4.28
C GLU A 97 -34.48 -23.64 -3.50
N ARG A 98 -34.52 -23.52 -2.16
CA ARG A 98 -35.55 -24.18 -1.32
C ARG A 98 -36.97 -23.70 -1.63
N LYS A 99 -37.17 -22.40 -1.89
CA LYS A 99 -38.48 -21.83 -2.23
C LYS A 99 -38.92 -22.15 -3.67
N ALA A 100 -37.97 -22.18 -4.60
CA ALA A 100 -38.20 -22.53 -6.01
C ALA A 100 -38.43 -24.04 -6.20
N GLU A 101 -38.06 -24.84 -5.20
CA GLU A 101 -38.48 -26.23 -5.10
C GLU A 101 -40.00 -26.31 -4.85
N ILE A 102 -40.77 -26.24 -5.93
CA ILE A 102 -42.23 -26.40 -5.90
C ILE A 102 -42.53 -27.88 -5.66
N VAL A 103 -42.67 -28.27 -4.39
CA VAL A 103 -43.01 -29.64 -3.99
C VAL A 103 -44.53 -29.84 -4.00
N GLN A 104 -44.98 -30.97 -4.56
CA GLN A 104 -46.36 -31.42 -4.41
C GLN A 104 -46.48 -32.29 -3.16
N VAL A 105 -47.26 -31.86 -2.17
CA VAL A 105 -47.48 -32.63 -0.93
C VAL A 105 -48.36 -33.86 -1.22
N ILE A 106 -47.75 -35.06 -1.16
CA ILE A 106 -48.47 -36.33 -1.36
C ILE A 106 -49.09 -36.77 -0.03
N ARG A 107 -50.34 -36.39 0.21
CA ARG A 107 -51.07 -36.74 1.45
C ARG A 107 -51.44 -38.23 1.58
N LYS A 108 -51.62 -38.94 0.46
CA LYS A 108 -52.03 -40.35 0.42
C LYS A 108 -50.96 -41.21 -0.25
N THR A 109 -50.21 -41.96 0.55
CA THR A 109 -49.07 -42.78 0.09
C THR A 109 -49.49 -43.99 -0.76
N GLU A 110 -50.72 -44.46 -0.63
CA GLU A 110 -51.29 -45.52 -1.47
C GLU A 110 -51.25 -45.18 -2.97
N LYS A 111 -51.32 -43.89 -3.31
CA LYS A 111 -51.26 -43.43 -4.70
C LYS A 111 -49.91 -43.73 -5.34
N LEU A 112 -48.80 -43.63 -4.59
CA LEU A 112 -47.46 -43.97 -5.09
C LEU A 112 -47.35 -45.47 -5.42
N LYS A 113 -47.96 -46.33 -4.62
CA LYS A 113 -47.97 -47.79 -4.83
C LYS A 113 -48.76 -48.20 -6.07
N ARG A 114 -49.67 -47.35 -6.56
CA ARG A 114 -50.48 -47.57 -7.77
C ARG A 114 -49.83 -47.04 -9.05
N LEU A 115 -48.72 -46.28 -8.96
CA LEU A 115 -48.05 -45.71 -10.12
C LEU A 115 -47.19 -46.72 -10.87
N LYS A 116 -47.02 -46.50 -12.17
CA LYS A 116 -46.13 -47.33 -13.00
C LYS A 116 -44.67 -47.08 -12.62
N LYS A 117 -43.84 -48.13 -12.70
CA LYS A 117 -42.39 -48.08 -12.38
C LYS A 117 -41.63 -46.96 -13.11
N LYS A 118 -42.05 -46.57 -14.32
CA LYS A 118 -41.45 -45.43 -15.06
C LYS A 118 -41.77 -44.06 -14.46
N GLN A 119 -42.96 -43.89 -13.86
CA GLN A 119 -43.38 -42.63 -13.22
C GLN A 119 -42.71 -42.46 -11.85
N LEU A 120 -42.57 -43.55 -11.09
CA LEU A 120 -41.84 -43.56 -9.81
C LEU A 120 -40.38 -43.10 -9.94
N ARG A 121 -39.74 -43.32 -11.10
CA ARG A 121 -38.37 -42.82 -11.36
C ARG A 121 -38.25 -41.30 -11.43
N LYS A 122 -39.36 -40.59 -11.66
CA LYS A 122 -39.40 -39.11 -11.73
C LYS A 122 -39.75 -38.47 -10.38
N VAL A 123 -40.16 -39.27 -9.39
CA VAL A 123 -40.55 -38.78 -8.07
C VAL A 123 -39.31 -38.78 -7.18
N GLU A 124 -38.86 -37.59 -6.78
CA GLU A 124 -37.85 -37.43 -5.75
C GLU A 124 -38.54 -37.16 -4.41
N LYS A 125 -38.09 -37.84 -3.35
CA LYS A 125 -38.57 -37.54 -1.99
C LYS A 125 -37.84 -36.31 -1.49
N ARG A 126 -38.61 -35.32 -1.05
CA ARG A 126 -38.11 -34.07 -0.45
C ARG A 126 -38.84 -33.88 0.86
N ASP A 127 -38.10 -33.62 1.92
CA ASP A 127 -38.67 -33.41 3.25
C ASP A 127 -39.13 -31.95 3.34
N ILE A 128 -40.37 -31.77 3.77
CA ILE A 128 -40.97 -30.46 4.01
C ILE A 128 -40.94 -30.29 5.53
N ASN A 129 -40.23 -29.28 6.03
CA ASN A 129 -40.22 -28.93 7.45
C ASN A 129 -41.58 -28.40 7.92
#